data_AF-A0A1M3SY97-F1
#
_entry.id   AF-A0A1M3SY97-F1
#
_cell.length_a   1.000
_cell.length_b   1.000
_cell.length_c   1.000
_cell.angle_alpha   90.00
_cell.angle_beta   90.00
_cell.angle_gamma   90.00
#
_symmetry.space_group_name_H-M   'P 1'
#
loop_
_entity.id
_entity.type
_entity.pdbx_description
1 polymer ?
#
loop_
_entity_poly.entity_id
_entity_poly.type
_entity_poly.pdbx_seq_one_letter_code
_entity_poly.pdbx_strand_id
1 'polypeptide(L)'
;HHRATLHGLVFHERRLMPIDAERLFEALRDVNMASPNIPRILQHSSPVALGLCLGPASARGLLLGIPERSSIKLLHLRLSGEERIHRHLRREIVSELQRNAEGGPWSRSRRHGPTVAGLHLKPARKRSEAEDFVLLARWAFGPTGLPALQILAFGDFSHDGRYSEQQILIRRKRISEQPYPRVSPEGECSSISSSFCLVNSDDRSLWDDLPLDGTEFLSACPGTGLMESPYDL
;
A
#
# COMPACT_ATOMS: atom_id res chain seq x y z
N HIS A 1 -11.80 -14.82 26.05
CA HIS A 1 -12.79 -13.71 25.95
C HIS A 1 -12.25 -12.47 25.21
N HIS A 2 -11.26 -12.55 24.30
CA HIS A 2 -10.73 -11.38 23.55
C HIS A 2 -11.30 -11.19 22.13
N ARG A 3 -12.20 -12.07 21.68
CA ARG A 3 -12.70 -12.08 20.29
C ARG A 3 -13.60 -10.87 19.94
N ALA A 4 -14.12 -10.15 20.94
CA ALA A 4 -15.09 -9.07 20.72
C ALA A 4 -14.48 -7.66 20.61
N THR A 5 -13.17 -7.48 20.82
CA THR A 5 -12.55 -6.14 20.95
C THR A 5 -11.34 -5.89 20.05
N LEU A 6 -10.87 -6.89 19.29
CA LEU A 6 -9.72 -6.70 18.40
C LEU A 6 -10.16 -6.07 17.08
N HIS A 7 -10.12 -4.74 17.01
CA HIS A 7 -10.47 -4.01 15.78
C HIS A 7 -9.30 -3.84 14.82
N GLY A 8 -8.06 -3.80 15.33
CA GLY A 8 -6.85 -3.66 14.53
C GLY A 8 -5.84 -4.77 14.79
N LEU A 9 -5.12 -5.18 13.75
CA LEU A 9 -4.03 -6.15 13.84
C LEU A 9 -2.86 -5.70 12.95
N VAL A 10 -1.66 -5.61 13.52
CA VAL A 10 -0.45 -5.22 12.78
C VAL A 10 0.57 -6.35 12.87
N PHE A 11 1.04 -6.82 11.71
CA PHE A 11 2.10 -7.83 11.61
C PHE A 11 3.41 -7.17 11.17
N HIS A 12 4.27 -6.94 12.16
CA HIS A 12 5.66 -6.55 11.94
C HIS A 12 6.51 -7.12 13.08
N GLU A 13 7.79 -7.35 12.80
CA GLU A 13 8.78 -7.68 13.82
C GLU A 13 9.96 -6.73 13.62
N ARG A 14 10.58 -6.26 14.71
CA ARG A 14 11.79 -5.44 14.59
C ARG A 14 13.03 -6.30 14.77
N ARG A 15 13.93 -6.25 13.80
CA ARG A 15 15.21 -6.94 13.84
C ARG A 15 16.35 -6.03 13.42
N LEU A 16 17.53 -6.27 13.97
CA LEU A 16 18.76 -5.73 13.42
C LEU A 16 18.98 -6.37 12.05
N MET A 17 19.08 -5.54 11.03
CA MET A 17 19.22 -5.97 9.65
C MET A 17 20.42 -5.27 9.01
N PRO A 18 21.27 -6.02 8.29
CA PRO A 18 22.36 -5.43 7.53
C PRO A 18 21.89 -4.32 6.61
N ILE A 19 22.61 -3.21 6.59
CA ILE A 19 22.33 -2.07 5.70
C ILE A 19 23.26 -2.01 4.50
N ASP A 20 24.33 -2.81 4.52
CA ASP A 20 25.36 -2.94 3.51
C ASP A 20 25.52 -4.40 3.05
N ALA A 21 26.07 -4.58 1.85
CA ALA A 21 26.22 -5.91 1.25
C ALA A 21 27.23 -6.77 2.03
N GLU A 22 28.21 -6.12 2.65
CA GLU A 22 29.27 -6.70 3.45
C GLU A 22 28.79 -7.06 4.88
N ARG A 23 27.57 -6.65 5.25
CA ARG A 23 26.95 -6.85 6.57
C ARG A 23 27.78 -6.32 7.74
N LEU A 24 28.53 -5.25 7.51
CA LEU A 24 29.35 -4.59 8.52
C LEU A 24 28.52 -3.67 9.40
N PHE A 25 27.39 -3.18 8.90
CA PHE A 25 26.51 -2.25 9.59
C PHE A 25 25.10 -2.81 9.67
N GLU A 26 24.48 -2.64 10.84
CA GLU A 26 23.10 -3.06 11.07
C GLU A 26 22.25 -1.87 11.50
N ALA A 27 21.00 -1.87 11.09
CA ALA A 27 20.00 -0.95 11.59
C ALA A 27 18.78 -1.73 12.06
N LEU A 28 18.11 -1.24 13.09
CA LEU A 28 16.82 -1.78 13.50
C LEU A 28 15.80 -1.49 12.41
N ARG A 29 15.30 -2.53 11.75
CA ARG A 29 14.30 -2.44 10.69
C ARG A 29 13.08 -3.26 11.07
N ASP A 30 11.90 -2.79 10.66
CA ASP A 30 10.75 -3.68 10.63
C ASP A 30 10.97 -4.68 9.50
N VAL A 31 10.77 -5.95 9.84
CA VAL A 31 10.87 -7.07 8.92
C VAL A 31 9.51 -7.69 8.77
N ASN A 32 9.27 -8.13 7.55
CA ASN A 32 8.13 -8.91 7.19
C ASN A 32 8.08 -10.21 8.02
N MET A 33 7.07 -10.33 8.88
CA MET A 33 6.69 -11.63 9.42
C MET A 33 5.80 -12.36 8.41
N ALA A 34 6.31 -12.71 7.22
CA ALA A 34 5.58 -13.58 6.29
C ALA A 34 5.54 -14.99 6.87
N SER A 35 4.72 -15.14 7.91
CA SER A 35 4.43 -16.40 8.54
C SER A 35 3.33 -17.07 7.72
N PRO A 36 3.46 -18.36 7.40
CA PRO A 36 2.37 -19.12 6.80
C PRO A 36 1.09 -19.13 7.66
N ASN A 37 1.18 -18.67 8.91
CA ASN A 37 0.06 -18.58 9.84
C ASN A 37 -0.77 -17.30 9.69
N ILE A 38 -0.34 -16.24 9.00
CA ILE A 38 -1.14 -15.00 8.88
C ILE A 38 -2.55 -15.29 8.33
N PRO A 39 -2.73 -16.05 7.22
CA PRO A 39 -4.07 -16.36 6.73
C PRO A 39 -4.93 -17.08 7.78
N ARG A 40 -4.35 -17.99 8.56
CA ARG A 40 -5.06 -18.69 9.65
C ARG A 40 -5.46 -17.72 10.76
N ILE A 41 -4.56 -16.83 11.17
CA ILE A 41 -4.86 -15.81 12.19
C ILE A 41 -6.00 -14.91 11.71
N LEU A 42 -5.96 -14.46 10.45
CA LEU A 42 -7.00 -13.59 9.88
C LEU A 42 -8.35 -14.31 9.77
N GLN A 43 -8.37 -15.61 9.48
CA GLN A 43 -9.58 -16.43 9.49
C GLN A 43 -10.26 -16.48 10.86
N HIS A 44 -9.48 -16.45 11.96
CA HIS A 44 -10.01 -16.55 13.32
C HIS A 44 -10.27 -15.20 14.01
N SER A 45 -9.52 -14.16 13.63
CA SER A 45 -9.55 -12.84 14.28
C SER A 45 -10.46 -11.83 13.60
N SER A 46 -10.70 -11.95 12.29
CA SER A 46 -11.55 -11.03 11.51
C SER A 46 -11.34 -9.54 11.85
N PRO A 47 -10.11 -9.01 11.74
CA PRO A 47 -9.83 -7.62 12.10
C PRO A 47 -10.52 -6.65 11.13
N VAL A 48 -10.75 -5.42 11.59
CA VAL A 48 -11.28 -4.32 10.77
C VAL A 48 -10.14 -3.51 10.14
N ALA A 49 -9.02 -3.36 10.84
CA ALA A 49 -7.79 -2.81 10.28
C ALA A 49 -6.65 -3.83 10.30
N LEU A 50 -5.91 -3.92 9.20
CA LEU A 50 -4.78 -4.83 9.02
C LEU A 50 -3.54 -4.03 8.58
N GLY A 51 -2.45 -4.15 9.34
CA GLY A 51 -1.15 -3.59 9.03
C GLY A 51 -0.18 -4.69 8.65
N LEU A 52 0.52 -4.55 7.53
CA LEU A 52 1.48 -5.52 7.02
C LEU A 52 2.79 -4.81 6.66
N CYS A 53 3.91 -5.33 7.16
CA CYS A 53 5.25 -4.96 6.72
C CYS A 53 5.61 -5.74 5.44
N LEU A 54 4.94 -5.41 4.33
CA LEU A 54 5.01 -6.13 3.05
C LEU A 54 4.94 -5.17 1.87
N GLY A 55 5.82 -5.39 0.88
CA GLY A 55 5.68 -4.78 -0.44
C GLY A 55 4.37 -5.21 -1.14
N PRO A 56 3.83 -4.40 -2.06
CA PRO A 56 2.49 -4.60 -2.61
C PRO A 56 2.25 -5.94 -3.31
N ALA A 57 3.25 -6.46 -4.05
CA ALA A 57 3.14 -7.76 -4.71
C ALA A 57 3.00 -8.91 -3.71
N SER A 58 3.83 -8.91 -2.67
CA SER A 58 3.82 -9.92 -1.61
C SER A 58 2.55 -9.82 -0.76
N ALA A 59 2.12 -8.61 -0.43
CA ALA A 59 0.85 -8.36 0.24
C ALA A 59 -0.32 -8.93 -0.58
N ARG A 60 -0.37 -8.68 -1.89
CA ARG A 60 -1.39 -9.26 -2.77
C ARG A 60 -1.38 -10.79 -2.72
N GLY A 61 -0.20 -11.41 -2.82
CA GLY A 61 -0.06 -12.87 -2.74
C GLY A 61 -0.62 -13.45 -1.45
N LEU A 62 -0.35 -12.80 -0.31
CA LEU A 62 -0.87 -13.18 1.00
C LEU A 62 -2.39 -12.99 1.10
N LEU A 63 -2.90 -11.85 0.64
CA LEU A 63 -4.31 -11.49 0.76
C LEU A 63 -5.23 -12.34 -0.15
N LEU A 64 -4.70 -12.93 -1.23
CA LEU A 64 -5.46 -13.89 -2.05
C LEU A 64 -5.87 -15.16 -1.28
N GLY A 65 -5.17 -15.49 -0.18
CA GLY A 65 -5.51 -16.63 0.68
C GLY A 65 -6.54 -16.32 1.77
N ILE A 66 -7.06 -15.09 1.82
CA ILE A 66 -8.02 -14.65 2.83
C ILE A 66 -9.46 -14.94 2.34
N PRO A 67 -10.40 -15.29 3.24
CA PRO A 67 -11.79 -15.49 2.86
C PRO A 67 -12.40 -14.24 2.17
N GLU A 68 -13.24 -14.48 1.15
CA GLU A 68 -14.00 -13.43 0.44
C GLU A 68 -14.83 -12.55 1.39
N ARG A 69 -15.22 -13.09 2.56
CA ARG A 69 -16.00 -12.39 3.60
C ARG A 69 -15.15 -11.63 4.62
N SER A 70 -13.93 -11.24 4.24
CA SER A 70 -13.07 -10.42 5.09
C SER A 70 -13.78 -9.14 5.56
N SER A 71 -13.65 -8.82 6.85
CA SER A 71 -14.15 -7.60 7.48
C SER A 71 -13.16 -6.42 7.40
N ILE A 72 -12.02 -6.60 6.73
CA ILE A 72 -10.97 -5.59 6.65
C ILE A 72 -11.50 -4.38 5.89
N LYS A 73 -11.62 -3.25 6.59
CA LYS A 73 -11.96 -1.93 6.06
C LYS A 73 -10.73 -1.06 5.84
N LEU A 74 -9.68 -1.21 6.65
CA LEU A 74 -8.42 -0.47 6.53
C LEU A 74 -7.27 -1.45 6.32
N LEU A 75 -6.54 -1.31 5.22
CA LEU A 75 -5.32 -2.05 4.96
C LEU A 75 -4.15 -1.07 4.90
N HIS A 76 -3.12 -1.30 5.72
CA HIS A 76 -1.88 -0.53 5.71
C HIS A 76 -0.73 -1.44 5.29
N LEU A 77 -0.07 -1.07 4.20
CA LEU A 77 1.24 -1.61 3.84
C LEU A 77 2.31 -0.66 4.36
N ARG A 78 3.13 -1.14 5.27
CA ARG A 78 4.16 -0.32 5.91
C ARG A 78 5.47 -0.45 5.16
N LEU A 79 6.07 0.69 4.82
CA LEU A 79 7.43 0.77 4.30
C LEU A 79 8.42 0.56 5.45
N SER A 80 9.38 -0.33 5.29
CA SER A 80 10.42 -0.53 6.30
C SER A 80 11.69 -1.08 5.70
N GLY A 81 12.67 -0.19 5.53
CA GLY A 81 14.03 -0.58 5.20
C GLY A 81 14.34 -0.52 3.71
N GLU A 82 14.08 -1.60 2.96
CA GLU A 82 14.49 -1.70 1.54
C GLU A 82 13.62 -0.81 0.64
N GLU A 83 12.36 -0.62 1.00
CA GLU A 83 11.41 0.19 0.23
C GLU A 83 11.64 1.71 0.41
N ARG A 84 12.42 2.12 1.43
CA ARG A 84 12.77 3.54 1.68
C ARG A 84 13.64 4.16 0.57
N ILE A 85 14.11 3.37 -0.40
CA ILE A 85 14.83 3.86 -1.58
C ILE A 85 13.93 4.78 -2.43
N HIS A 86 12.61 4.61 -2.37
CA HIS A 86 11.65 5.42 -3.12
C HIS A 86 11.34 6.76 -2.43
N ARG A 87 12.23 7.75 -2.57
CA ARG A 87 12.01 9.12 -2.05
C ARG A 87 10.75 9.81 -2.59
N HIS A 88 10.26 9.39 -3.77
CA HIS A 88 9.12 10.00 -4.46
C HIS A 88 8.01 8.98 -4.76
N LEU A 89 7.83 8.00 -3.89
CA LEU A 89 6.87 6.90 -4.06
C LEU A 89 5.46 7.41 -4.41
N ARG A 90 4.97 8.46 -3.72
CA ARG A 90 3.67 9.07 -4.00
C ARG A 90 3.57 9.51 -5.46
N ARG A 91 4.57 10.27 -5.93
CA ARG A 91 4.62 10.76 -7.33
C ARG A 91 4.69 9.61 -8.33
N GLU A 92 5.48 8.58 -8.06
CA GLU A 92 5.60 7.39 -8.91
C GLU A 92 4.26 6.67 -9.06
N ILE A 93 3.55 6.45 -7.95
CA ILE A 93 2.23 5.80 -7.96
C ILE A 93 1.19 6.66 -8.66
N VAL A 94 1.14 7.97 -8.37
CA VAL A 94 0.21 8.89 -9.06
C VAL A 94 0.44 8.86 -10.58
N SER A 95 1.71 8.87 -11.00
CA SER A 95 2.09 8.77 -12.43
C SER A 95 1.69 7.43 -13.05
N GLU A 96 1.82 6.32 -12.31
CA GLU A 96 1.33 5.01 -12.76
C GLU A 96 -0.19 4.97 -12.87
N LEU A 97 -0.92 5.52 -11.90
CA LEU A 97 -2.37 5.59 -11.92
C LEU A 97 -2.85 6.40 -13.15
N GLN A 98 -2.23 7.56 -13.43
CA GLN A 98 -2.59 8.41 -14.57
C GLN A 98 -2.38 7.72 -15.92
N ARG A 99 -1.20 7.10 -16.13
CA ARG A 99 -0.93 6.31 -17.35
C ARG A 99 -1.95 5.19 -17.58
N ASN A 100 -2.45 4.63 -16.49
CA ASN A 100 -3.42 3.55 -16.49
C ASN A 100 -4.86 4.02 -16.70
N ALA A 101 -5.16 5.30 -16.47
CA ALA A 101 -6.45 5.92 -16.76
C ALA A 101 -6.53 6.40 -18.22
N GLU A 102 -5.43 6.94 -18.75
CA GLU A 102 -5.31 7.40 -20.14
C GLU A 102 -5.21 6.23 -21.14
N GLY A 103 -4.77 5.07 -20.67
CA GLY A 103 -4.74 3.83 -21.44
C GLY A 103 -6.12 3.17 -21.56
N GLY A 104 -6.96 3.64 -22.49
CA GLY A 104 -8.11 2.87 -22.97
C GLY A 104 -7.69 1.50 -23.54
N PRO A 105 -8.65 0.64 -23.97
CA PRO A 105 -8.41 -0.76 -24.37
C PRO A 105 -7.37 -0.99 -25.49
N TRP A 106 -6.84 0.07 -26.09
CA TRP A 106 -5.96 0.06 -27.26
C TRP A 106 -4.48 0.38 -26.94
N SER A 107 -4.13 0.71 -25.69
CA SER A 107 -2.73 1.05 -25.34
C SER A 107 -1.80 -0.15 -25.10
N ARG A 108 -2.22 -1.37 -25.45
CA ARG A 108 -1.39 -2.58 -25.38
C ARG A 108 -0.45 -2.80 -26.57
N SER A 109 -0.31 -1.83 -27.47
CA SER A 109 0.74 -1.87 -28.50
C SER A 109 2.03 -1.20 -28.02
N ARG A 110 2.66 -1.74 -26.95
CA ARG A 110 4.09 -1.50 -26.73
C ARG A 110 4.87 -2.36 -27.73
N ARG A 111 5.11 -1.78 -28.91
CA ARG A 111 6.15 -2.13 -29.89
C ARG A 111 6.66 -3.58 -29.82
N HIS A 112 5.93 -4.50 -30.45
CA HIS A 112 6.57 -5.66 -31.07
C HIS A 112 7.27 -5.15 -32.34
N GLY A 113 8.58 -4.92 -32.25
CA GLY A 113 9.41 -4.84 -33.45
C GLY A 113 9.39 -6.20 -34.18
N PRO A 114 9.63 -6.23 -35.50
CA PRO A 114 9.52 -7.45 -36.28
C PRO A 114 10.47 -8.53 -35.73
N THR A 115 9.90 -9.68 -35.37
CA THR A 115 10.61 -10.85 -34.87
C THR A 115 11.45 -11.45 -36.00
N VAL A 116 12.74 -11.13 -36.03
CA VAL A 116 13.73 -11.98 -36.70
C VAL A 116 14.12 -13.08 -35.72
N ALA A 117 14.02 -14.33 -36.17
CA ALA A 117 14.20 -15.53 -35.39
C ALA A 117 15.54 -15.54 -34.62
N GLY A 118 15.45 -15.62 -33.29
CA GLY A 118 16.58 -15.75 -32.37
C GLY A 118 16.06 -15.69 -30.95
N LEU A 119 15.97 -16.84 -30.28
CA LEU A 119 15.46 -16.99 -28.91
C LEU A 119 16.41 -16.34 -27.90
N HIS A 120 16.34 -15.02 -27.78
CA HIS A 120 16.80 -14.29 -26.60
C HIS A 120 15.56 -13.90 -25.81
N LEU A 121 15.12 -14.77 -24.91
CA LEU A 121 14.11 -14.41 -23.91
C LEU A 121 14.70 -13.27 -23.08
N LYS A 122 14.36 -12.02 -23.43
CA LYS A 122 14.70 -10.87 -22.59
C LYS A 122 14.09 -11.12 -21.22
N PRO A 123 14.85 -11.00 -20.11
CA PRO A 123 14.29 -11.18 -18.79
C PRO A 123 13.08 -10.26 -18.64
N ALA A 124 11.97 -10.83 -18.16
CA ALA A 124 10.77 -10.06 -17.88
C ALA A 124 11.18 -8.87 -16.99
N ARG A 125 10.92 -7.65 -17.46
CA ARG A 125 11.23 -6.44 -16.70
C ARG A 125 10.59 -6.57 -15.31
N LYS A 126 11.42 -6.53 -14.26
CA LYS A 126 10.93 -6.53 -12.88
C LYS A 126 9.96 -5.34 -12.73
N ARG A 127 8.76 -5.60 -12.23
CA ARG A 127 7.76 -4.55 -11.99
C ARG A 127 8.28 -3.59 -10.94
N SER A 128 7.93 -2.31 -11.08
CA SER A 128 8.23 -1.33 -10.04
C SER A 128 7.26 -1.51 -8.87
N GLU A 129 7.65 -1.02 -7.69
CA GLU A 129 6.78 -1.03 -6.51
C GLU A 129 5.49 -0.23 -6.74
N ALA A 130 5.59 0.88 -7.49
CA ALA A 130 4.44 1.67 -7.91
C ALA A 130 3.48 0.89 -8.83
N GLU A 131 4.00 0.14 -9.80
CA GLU A 131 3.20 -0.74 -10.67
C GLU A 131 2.49 -1.82 -9.84
N ASP A 132 3.21 -2.45 -8.90
CA ASP A 132 2.64 -3.48 -8.03
C ASP A 132 1.60 -2.92 -7.06
N PHE A 133 1.77 -1.69 -6.55
CA PHE A 133 0.76 -1.00 -5.75
C PHE A 133 -0.52 -0.75 -6.55
N VAL A 134 -0.41 -0.26 -7.79
CA VAL A 134 -1.59 -0.03 -8.65
C VAL A 134 -2.32 -1.33 -8.96
N LEU A 135 -1.59 -2.44 -9.17
CA LEU A 135 -2.18 -3.77 -9.37
C LEU A 135 -2.88 -4.29 -8.11
N LEU A 136 -2.28 -4.09 -6.93
CA LEU A 136 -2.91 -4.42 -5.65
C LEU A 136 -4.19 -3.61 -5.46
N ALA A 137 -4.15 -2.28 -5.63
CA ALA A 137 -5.29 -1.39 -5.45
C ALA A 137 -6.46 -1.78 -6.36
N ARG A 138 -6.20 -2.01 -7.65
CA ARG A 138 -7.22 -2.44 -8.62
C ARG A 138 -7.87 -3.75 -8.26
N TRP A 139 -7.08 -4.72 -7.81
CA TRP A 139 -7.62 -5.99 -7.35
C TRP A 139 -8.42 -5.79 -6.06
N ALA A 140 -7.83 -5.15 -5.04
CA ALA A 140 -8.42 -5.01 -3.72
C ALA A 140 -9.75 -4.25 -3.73
N PHE A 141 -9.86 -3.19 -4.53
CA PHE A 141 -11.11 -2.45 -4.72
C PHE A 141 -12.02 -3.02 -5.83
N GLY A 142 -11.53 -3.99 -6.60
CA GLY A 142 -12.28 -4.65 -7.66
C GLY A 142 -13.29 -5.68 -7.16
N PRO A 143 -14.08 -6.28 -8.08
CA PRO A 143 -15.16 -7.21 -7.74
C PRO A 143 -14.67 -8.52 -7.11
N THR A 144 -13.42 -8.92 -7.36
CA THR A 144 -12.79 -10.15 -6.82
C THR A 144 -11.81 -9.86 -5.70
N GLY A 145 -11.85 -8.63 -5.16
CA GLY A 145 -10.95 -8.14 -4.14
C GLY A 145 -11.46 -8.31 -2.72
N LEU A 146 -11.23 -7.27 -1.91
CA LEU A 146 -11.66 -7.19 -0.52
C LEU A 146 -12.94 -6.34 -0.46
N PRO A 147 -14.13 -6.95 -0.35
CA PRO A 147 -15.40 -6.23 -0.51
C PRO A 147 -15.63 -5.19 0.58
N ALA A 148 -15.17 -5.45 1.82
CA ALA A 148 -15.29 -4.51 2.93
C ALA A 148 -14.23 -3.39 2.91
N LEU A 149 -13.19 -3.49 2.07
CA LEU A 149 -12.07 -2.55 2.10
C LEU A 149 -12.53 -1.14 1.72
N GLN A 150 -12.32 -0.19 2.62
CA GLN A 150 -12.62 1.22 2.41
C GLN A 150 -11.35 2.02 2.12
N ILE A 151 -10.23 1.68 2.77
CA ILE A 151 -8.99 2.46 2.74
C ILE A 151 -7.79 1.54 2.53
N LEU A 152 -6.92 1.91 1.60
CA LEU A 152 -5.60 1.32 1.41
C LEU A 152 -4.55 2.40 1.63
N ALA A 153 -3.73 2.22 2.67
CA ALA A 153 -2.58 3.05 2.98
C ALA A 153 -1.29 2.32 2.57
N PHE A 154 -0.34 3.04 2.01
CA PHE A 154 1.00 2.54 1.77
C PHE A 154 2.02 3.62 2.11
N GLY A 155 2.98 3.30 2.98
CA GLY A 155 3.92 4.28 3.49
C GLY A 155 4.27 4.10 4.95
N ASP A 156 5.11 5.02 5.45
CA ASP A 156 5.44 5.15 6.87
C ASP A 156 4.74 6.38 7.45
N PHE A 157 3.75 6.19 8.31
CA PHE A 157 2.93 7.26 8.92
C PHE A 157 3.36 7.61 10.35
N SER A 158 4.47 7.07 10.84
CA SER A 158 4.85 7.13 12.27
C SER A 158 5.44 8.48 12.73
N HIS A 159 5.67 9.44 11.83
CA HIS A 159 6.42 10.68 12.13
C HIS A 159 5.76 11.94 11.54
N ASP A 160 4.50 12.21 11.86
CA ASP A 160 3.82 13.52 11.69
C ASP A 160 4.12 14.23 10.34
N GLY A 161 3.97 13.49 9.24
CA GLY A 161 4.18 14.01 7.87
C GLY A 161 5.63 14.06 7.37
N ARG A 162 6.65 13.69 8.17
CA ARG A 162 8.06 13.64 7.74
C ARG A 162 8.28 12.81 6.48
N TYR A 163 7.46 11.79 6.27
CA TYR A 163 7.53 10.88 5.13
C TYR A 163 6.37 11.08 4.13
N SER A 164 5.77 12.27 4.06
CA SER A 164 4.61 12.57 3.20
C SER A 164 4.80 12.18 1.73
N GLU A 165 6.00 12.37 1.17
CA GLU A 165 6.35 11.95 -0.20
C GLU A 165 6.40 10.42 -0.41
N GLN A 166 6.47 9.67 0.70
CA GLN A 166 6.47 8.22 0.75
C GLN A 166 5.13 7.65 1.23
N GLN A 167 4.14 8.51 1.46
CA GLN A 167 2.82 8.14 1.93
C GLN A 167 1.80 8.28 0.81
N ILE A 168 1.00 7.24 0.64
CA ILE A 168 -0.17 7.27 -0.20
C ILE A 168 -1.35 6.66 0.53
N LEU A 169 -2.50 7.31 0.36
CA LEU A 169 -3.76 6.89 0.92
C LEU A 169 -4.80 6.94 -0.20
N ILE A 170 -5.49 5.83 -0.42
CA ILE A 170 -6.60 5.74 -1.37
C ILE A 170 -7.84 5.20 -0.69
N ARG A 171 -8.99 5.76 -1.04
CA ARG A 171 -10.29 5.30 -0.55
C ARG A 171 -11.13 4.70 -1.65
N ARG A 172 -12.00 3.74 -1.30
CA ARG A 172 -13.06 3.24 -2.16
C ARG A 172 -14.03 4.39 -2.48
N LYS A 173 -14.40 4.52 -3.76
CA LYS A 173 -15.46 5.45 -4.17
C LYS A 173 -16.83 4.96 -3.72
N ARG A 174 -17.65 5.86 -3.17
CA ARG A 174 -19.05 5.55 -2.85
C ARG A 174 -19.89 5.63 -4.12
N ILE A 175 -20.97 4.83 -4.20
CA ILE A 175 -21.87 4.80 -5.38
C ILE A 175 -22.48 6.18 -5.66
N SER A 176 -22.67 7.00 -4.62
CA SER A 176 -23.18 8.38 -4.72
C SER A 176 -22.17 9.41 -5.25
N GLU A 177 -20.89 9.04 -5.43
CA GLU A 177 -19.82 9.92 -5.91
C GLU A 177 -19.63 9.87 -7.44
N GLN A 178 -20.71 9.58 -8.17
CA GLN A 178 -20.76 9.76 -9.63
C GLN A 178 -20.43 11.22 -10.01
N PRO A 179 -19.71 11.45 -11.12
CA PRO A 179 -18.95 12.67 -11.33
C PRO A 179 -19.88 13.82 -11.71
N TYR A 180 -20.25 14.65 -10.75
CA TYR A 180 -20.37 16.07 -11.08
C TYR A 180 -18.94 16.62 -11.19
N PRO A 181 -18.57 17.31 -12.28
CA PRO A 181 -17.24 17.89 -12.43
C PRO A 181 -17.10 19.02 -11.41
N ARG A 182 -16.72 18.71 -10.18
CA ARG A 182 -16.16 19.70 -9.26
C ARG A 182 -14.74 19.92 -9.74
N VAL A 183 -14.55 21.02 -10.45
CA VAL A 183 -13.23 21.60 -10.70
C VAL A 183 -12.71 22.03 -9.33
N SER A 184 -11.95 21.18 -8.66
CA SER A 184 -11.15 21.60 -7.52
C SER A 184 -10.14 22.64 -8.04
N PRO A 185 -9.97 23.81 -7.38
CA PRO A 185 -9.11 24.88 -7.88
C PRO A 185 -7.61 24.56 -7.88
N GLU A 186 -7.22 23.38 -7.42
CA GLU A 186 -5.82 22.96 -7.30
C GLU A 186 -5.67 21.57 -7.91
N GLY A 187 -4.78 21.46 -8.90
CA GLY A 187 -4.71 20.38 -9.88
C GLY A 187 -4.25 19.01 -9.38
N GLU A 188 -4.93 18.43 -8.39
CA GLU A 188 -4.77 17.01 -8.04
C GLU A 188 -5.96 16.19 -8.54
N CYS A 189 -5.71 15.41 -9.59
CA CYS A 189 -6.66 14.58 -10.32
C CYS A 189 -7.49 13.69 -9.37
N SER A 190 -8.70 14.14 -9.00
CA SER A 190 -9.52 13.48 -7.97
C SER A 190 -10.25 12.20 -8.46
N SER A 191 -9.94 11.69 -9.66
CA SER A 191 -10.65 10.53 -10.23
C SER A 191 -9.79 9.69 -11.18
N ILE A 192 -8.73 9.07 -10.66
CA ILE A 192 -7.83 8.25 -11.48
C ILE A 192 -8.34 6.82 -11.71
N SER A 193 -9.31 6.35 -10.90
CA SER A 193 -9.92 5.02 -11.02
C SER A 193 -11.45 5.10 -10.87
N SER A 194 -12.15 4.13 -11.47
CA SER A 194 -13.60 3.98 -11.30
C SER A 194 -13.99 3.47 -9.91
N SER A 195 -13.08 2.78 -9.21
CA SER A 195 -13.38 2.09 -7.94
C SER A 195 -12.79 2.79 -6.70
N PHE A 196 -11.84 3.69 -6.86
CA PHE A 196 -11.14 4.36 -5.76
C PHE A 196 -10.61 5.75 -6.17
N CYS A 197 -10.27 6.59 -5.19
CA CYS A 197 -9.63 7.90 -5.36
C CYS A 197 -8.51 8.12 -4.32
N LEU A 198 -7.59 9.03 -4.63
CA LEU A 198 -6.59 9.54 -3.69
C LEU A 198 -7.28 10.38 -2.62
N VAL A 199 -6.78 10.29 -1.39
CA VAL A 199 -7.24 11.10 -0.26
C VAL A 199 -6.03 11.64 0.52
N ASN A 200 -6.24 12.76 1.21
CA ASN A 200 -5.28 13.27 2.18
C ASN A 200 -5.51 12.57 3.53
N SER A 201 -4.43 12.25 4.25
CA SER A 201 -4.48 11.73 5.63
C SER A 201 -5.11 12.71 6.61
N ASP A 202 -5.06 14.01 6.32
CA ASP A 202 -5.61 15.05 7.20
C ASP A 202 -7.15 15.11 7.16
N ASP A 203 -7.78 14.44 6.19
CA ASP A 203 -9.24 14.37 6.07
C ASP A 203 -9.80 13.45 7.17
N ARG A 204 -10.20 14.06 8.30
CA ARG A 204 -10.77 13.33 9.44
C ARG A 204 -12.02 12.54 9.09
N SER A 205 -12.81 12.99 8.11
CA SER A 205 -14.04 12.32 7.70
C SER A 205 -13.80 10.94 7.07
N LEU A 206 -12.54 10.67 6.69
CA LEU A 206 -12.12 9.37 6.17
C LEU A 206 -12.32 8.25 7.21
N TRP A 207 -12.23 8.57 8.50
CA TRP A 207 -12.18 7.60 9.58
C TRP A 207 -13.55 7.34 10.24
N ASP A 208 -14.56 8.17 9.95
CA ASP A 208 -15.87 8.14 10.62
C ASP A 208 -16.59 6.77 10.55
N ASP A 209 -16.32 5.98 9.50
CA ASP A 209 -16.91 4.66 9.27
C ASP A 209 -16.11 3.48 9.88
N LEU A 210 -14.99 3.77 10.52
CA LEU A 210 -14.13 2.78 11.19
C LEU A 210 -14.40 2.73 12.70
N PRO A 211 -14.35 1.53 13.31
CA PRO A 211 -14.50 1.35 14.76
C PRO A 211 -13.19 1.61 15.53
N LEU A 212 -12.24 2.35 14.94
CA LEU A 212 -10.94 2.68 15.52
C LEU A 212 -10.41 3.99 14.95
N ASP A 213 -9.47 4.62 15.66
CA ASP A 213 -8.74 5.77 15.16
C ASP A 213 -7.75 5.33 14.07
N GLY A 214 -8.03 5.68 12.82
CA GLY A 214 -7.20 5.30 11.69
C GLY A 214 -5.84 5.99 11.69
N THR A 215 -5.75 7.23 12.18
CA THR A 215 -4.48 7.94 12.35
C THR A 215 -3.59 7.30 13.41
N GLU A 216 -4.16 6.90 14.54
CA GLU A 216 -3.46 6.12 15.57
C GLU A 216 -3.02 4.76 15.01
N PHE A 217 -3.89 4.06 14.27
CA PHE A 217 -3.56 2.77 13.68
C PHE A 217 -2.43 2.86 12.64
N LEU A 218 -2.44 3.88 11.77
CA LEU A 218 -1.39 4.07 10.77
C LEU A 218 -0.05 4.49 11.41
N SER A 219 -0.12 5.27 12.49
CA SER A 219 1.06 5.69 13.26
C SER A 219 1.58 4.60 14.19
N ALA A 220 0.81 3.52 14.41
CA ALA A 220 1.13 2.41 15.31
C ALA A 220 2.45 1.74 14.92
N CYS A 221 3.50 2.26 15.54
CA CYS A 221 4.84 1.73 15.59
C CYS A 221 5.41 2.12 16.97
N PRO A 222 6.11 1.24 17.69
CA PRO A 222 6.85 1.67 18.86
C PRO A 222 7.95 2.64 18.41
N GLY A 223 7.80 3.94 18.71
CA GLY A 223 8.88 4.90 18.57
C GLY A 223 9.94 4.60 19.61
N THR A 224 11.06 4.01 19.21
CA THR A 224 12.26 3.96 20.05
C THR A 224 13.49 4.15 19.19
N GLY A 225 14.18 5.26 19.43
CA GLY A 225 15.55 5.53 19.00
C GLY A 225 15.67 6.06 17.58
N LEU A 226 15.48 7.38 17.41
CA LEU A 226 16.23 8.13 16.40
C LEU A 226 17.73 7.84 16.65
N MET A 227 18.34 6.94 15.89
CA MET A 227 19.71 7.19 15.46
C MET A 227 19.55 8.26 14.39
N GLU A 228 19.75 9.51 14.80
CA GLU A 228 19.99 10.61 13.87
C GLU A 228 21.04 10.13 12.88
N SER A 229 20.68 10.20 11.59
CA SER A 229 21.61 9.95 10.51
C SER A 229 22.82 10.87 10.72
N PRO A 230 24.07 10.39 10.72
CA PRO A 230 25.24 11.27 10.79
C PRO A 230 25.40 12.18 9.56
N TYR A 231 24.45 12.15 8.62
CA TYR A 231 24.39 12.99 7.43
C TYR A 231 23.36 14.13 7.53
N ASP A 232 22.70 14.32 8.68
CA ASP A 232 21.79 15.46 8.93
C ASP A 232 22.49 16.56 9.79
N LEU A 233 23.75 16.89 9.46
CA LEU A 233 24.46 18.10 9.91
C LEU A 233 25.03 18.88 8.72
#